data_AF-A0A2U1QRH1-F1
#
_entry.id   AF-A0A2U1QRH1-F1
#
_cell.length_a   1.000
_cell.length_b   1.000
_cell.length_c   1.000
_cell.angle_alpha   90.00
_cell.angle_beta   90.00
_cell.angle_gamma   90.00
#
_symmetry.space_group_name_H-M   'P 1'
#
loop_
_entity.id
_entity.type
_entity.pdbx_description
1 polymer ?
#
loop_
_entity_poly.entity_id
_entity_poly.type
_entity_poly.pdbx_seq_one_letter_code
_entity_poly.pdbx_strand_id
1 'polypeptide(L)'
;MNTTISNSSLRASIKHAGAELFSIQDNQNKEYIWEGNPSFWGKHSPVLFPIVGTLKNNTYTINAKEYQLSRHGFARDMEFQLIDKSENSAVFSLQSNAETLQKYPFDFELQLIYTLEEKKLTIAYKVINKGDSKIPFSIGAHPAISLPGDFENYSFQFEKEGVLKYNLLENDLISDKTEILETKDN
;
A
#
# COMPACT_ATOMS: atom_id res chain seq x y z
N MET A 1 7.53 5.63 15.08
CA MET A 1 8.55 4.63 15.50
C MET A 1 8.96 3.78 14.30
N ASN A 2 10.14 3.13 14.31
CA ASN A 2 10.57 2.24 13.21
C ASN A 2 10.89 0.84 13.73
N THR A 3 10.60 -0.18 12.93
CA THR A 3 10.99 -1.58 13.15
C THR A 3 11.85 -2.06 12.00
N THR A 4 12.92 -2.78 12.31
CA THR A 4 13.72 -3.50 11.31
C THR A 4 13.52 -5.00 11.48
N ILE A 5 13.41 -5.69 10.34
CA ILE A 5 13.54 -7.14 10.21
C ILE A 5 14.69 -7.45 9.25
N SER A 6 15.37 -8.58 9.44
CA SER A 6 16.50 -8.98 8.60
C SER A 6 16.64 -10.49 8.52
N ASN A 7 17.39 -10.94 7.52
CA ASN A 7 17.96 -12.28 7.43
C ASN A 7 19.39 -12.19 6.88
N SER A 8 19.96 -13.31 6.43
CA SER A 8 21.33 -13.34 5.89
C SER A 8 21.53 -12.60 4.56
N SER A 9 20.47 -12.12 3.90
CA SER A 9 20.51 -11.53 2.56
C SER A 9 19.91 -10.13 2.47
N LEU A 10 18.86 -9.86 3.24
CA LEU A 10 18.09 -8.62 3.18
C LEU A 10 17.84 -8.04 4.58
N ARG A 11 17.72 -6.72 4.61
CA ARG A 11 17.23 -5.94 5.75
C ARG A 11 16.07 -5.06 5.27
N ALA A 12 14.91 -5.15 5.93
CA ALA A 12 13.77 -4.30 5.66
C ALA A 12 13.45 -3.40 6.86
N SER A 13 13.12 -2.14 6.60
CA SER A 13 12.74 -1.16 7.63
C SER A 13 11.35 -0.62 7.37
N ILE A 14 10.53 -0.64 8.43
CA ILE A 14 9.10 -0.31 8.39
C ILE A 14 8.82 0.78 9.43
N LYS A 15 8.14 1.85 9.02
CA LYS A 15 7.59 2.87 9.93
C LYS A 15 6.32 2.32 10.56
N HIS A 16 6.11 2.59 11.84
CA HIS A 16 4.82 2.29 12.50
C HIS A 16 3.71 3.20 11.95
N ALA A 17 4.05 4.44 11.58
CA ALA A 17 3.18 5.32 10.81
C ALA A 17 2.85 4.68 9.45
N GLY A 18 1.56 4.39 9.26
CA GLY A 18 1.03 3.72 8.08
C GLY A 18 1.48 2.27 7.90
N ALA A 19 2.20 1.69 8.88
CA ALA A 19 2.98 0.48 8.68
C ALA A 19 3.81 0.55 7.37
N GLU A 20 4.35 1.72 7.03
CA GLU A 20 4.97 1.99 5.72
C GLU A 20 6.36 1.33 5.61
N LEU A 21 6.52 0.43 4.63
CA LEU A 21 7.84 -0.03 4.21
C LEU A 21 8.60 1.14 3.55
N PHE A 22 9.76 1.50 4.09
CA PHE A 22 10.54 2.63 3.58
C PHE A 22 11.96 2.27 3.15
N SER A 23 12.42 1.05 3.39
CA SER A 23 13.73 0.59 2.95
C SER A 23 13.77 -0.94 2.85
N ILE A 24 14.41 -1.44 1.79
CA ILE A 24 14.90 -2.82 1.66
C ILE A 24 16.34 -2.72 1.15
N GLN A 25 17.30 -3.28 1.90
CA GLN A 25 18.71 -3.28 1.53
C GLN A 25 19.27 -4.70 1.46
N ASP A 26 20.11 -4.96 0.46
CA ASP A 26 20.95 -6.17 0.43
C ASP A 26 22.26 -5.99 1.22
N ASN A 27 23.04 -7.07 1.31
CA ASN A 27 24.35 -7.06 1.98
C ASN A 27 25.41 -6.19 1.28
N GLN A 28 25.15 -5.73 0.07
CA GLN A 28 25.99 -4.80 -0.68
C GLN A 28 25.54 -3.33 -0.49
N ASN A 29 24.56 -3.08 0.39
CA ASN A 29 23.92 -1.79 0.63
C ASN A 29 23.15 -1.23 -0.57
N LYS A 30 22.72 -2.07 -1.52
CA LYS A 30 21.79 -1.64 -2.56
C LYS A 30 20.41 -1.43 -1.96
N GLU A 31 19.89 -0.21 -2.08
CA GLU A 31 18.53 0.13 -1.69
C GLU A 31 17.55 -0.16 -2.84
N TYR A 32 16.43 -0.82 -2.53
CA TYR A 32 15.40 -1.17 -3.51
C TYR A 32 14.15 -0.28 -3.41
N ILE A 33 13.94 0.44 -2.31
CA ILE A 33 12.79 1.34 -2.13
C ILE A 33 13.21 2.77 -2.42
N TRP A 34 12.34 3.51 -3.12
CA TRP A 34 12.53 4.94 -3.37
C TRP A 34 12.73 5.71 -2.06
N GLU A 35 13.68 6.65 -2.07
CA GLU A 35 14.15 7.39 -0.89
C GLU A 35 13.15 8.41 -0.32
N GLY A 36 12.01 8.64 -0.97
CA GLY A 36 10.98 9.54 -0.48
C GLY A 36 11.29 11.02 -0.64
N ASN A 37 12.05 11.42 -1.68
CA ASN A 37 12.38 12.82 -1.91
C ASN A 37 11.12 13.65 -2.19
N PRO A 38 10.75 14.62 -1.31
CA PRO A 38 9.50 15.36 -1.41
C PRO A 38 9.40 16.31 -2.61
N SER A 39 10.53 16.62 -3.27
CA SER A 39 10.53 17.38 -4.53
C SER A 39 9.91 16.59 -5.69
N PHE A 40 9.87 15.26 -5.59
CA PHE A 40 9.23 14.38 -6.58
C PHE A 40 8.04 13.64 -5.97
N TRP A 41 8.29 12.86 -4.91
CA TRP A 41 7.28 12.11 -4.19
C TRP A 41 7.74 11.79 -2.76
N GLY A 42 7.13 12.44 -1.77
CA GLY A 42 7.54 12.37 -0.35
C GLY A 42 7.15 11.10 0.42
N LYS A 43 6.71 10.04 -0.27
CA LYS A 43 6.29 8.76 0.31
C LYS A 43 7.17 7.63 -0.23
N HIS A 44 7.04 6.43 0.32
CA HIS A 44 7.85 5.27 -0.07
C HIS A 44 6.98 4.10 -0.54
N SER A 45 6.08 3.63 0.33
CA SER A 45 5.18 2.51 0.05
C SER A 45 3.93 2.55 0.92
N PRO A 46 3.06 3.57 0.76
CA PRO A 46 1.89 3.71 1.61
C PRO A 46 0.89 2.57 1.36
N VAL A 47 0.26 2.11 2.45
CA VAL A 47 -0.91 1.23 2.39
C VAL A 47 -2.18 2.03 2.07
N LEU A 48 -3.04 1.45 1.25
CA LEU A 48 -4.27 2.08 0.77
C LEU A 48 -5.47 1.32 1.37
N PHE A 49 -6.15 1.92 2.34
CA PHE A 49 -7.31 1.33 3.03
C PHE A 49 -8.15 2.44 3.69
N PRO A 50 -9.50 2.36 3.66
CA PRO A 50 -10.34 1.27 3.14
C PRO A 50 -10.74 1.41 1.67
N ILE A 51 -10.13 2.34 0.94
CA ILE A 51 -10.37 2.55 -0.49
C ILE A 51 -9.05 2.66 -1.25
N VAL A 52 -9.08 2.36 -2.55
CA VAL A 52 -7.99 2.59 -3.49
C VAL A 52 -8.46 3.62 -4.50
N GLY A 53 -7.67 4.67 -4.73
CA GLY A 53 -8.03 5.79 -5.60
C GLY A 53 -8.89 6.82 -4.88
N THR A 54 -9.67 7.57 -5.65
CA THR A 54 -10.50 8.68 -5.19
C THR A 54 -11.98 8.33 -5.32
N LEU A 55 -12.81 8.79 -4.37
CA LEU A 55 -14.27 8.71 -4.49
C LEU A 55 -14.80 9.96 -5.18
N LYS A 56 -15.92 9.83 -5.91
CA LYS A 56 -16.62 11.00 -6.44
C LYS A 56 -16.98 11.94 -5.29
N ASN A 57 -16.52 13.19 -5.38
CA ASN A 57 -16.67 14.22 -4.34
C ASN A 57 -16.08 13.82 -2.97
N ASN A 58 -15.17 12.84 -2.92
CA ASN A 58 -14.64 12.25 -1.68
C ASN A 58 -15.72 11.64 -0.75
N THR A 59 -16.88 11.26 -1.27
CA THR A 59 -18.05 10.85 -0.46
C THR A 59 -18.56 9.47 -0.86
N TYR A 60 -19.10 8.75 0.12
CA TYR A 60 -19.92 7.53 -0.08
C TYR A 60 -21.07 7.49 0.93
N THR A 61 -22.03 6.59 0.70
CA THR A 61 -23.24 6.50 1.53
C THR A 61 -23.40 5.10 2.10
N ILE A 62 -23.69 5.00 3.40
CA ILE A 62 -24.07 3.77 4.10
C ILE A 62 -25.34 4.06 4.89
N ASN A 63 -26.38 3.24 4.72
CA ASN A 63 -27.66 3.37 5.43
C ASN A 63 -28.25 4.80 5.39
N ALA A 64 -28.27 5.41 4.20
CA ALA A 64 -28.72 6.79 3.95
C ALA A 64 -27.92 7.90 4.68
N LYS A 65 -26.77 7.57 5.29
CA LYS A 65 -25.85 8.54 5.88
C LYS A 65 -24.60 8.67 5.01
N GLU A 66 -24.20 9.92 4.76
CA GLU A 66 -23.00 10.24 4.02
C GLU A 66 -21.75 10.23 4.91
N TYR A 67 -20.65 9.80 4.30
CA TYR A 67 -19.33 9.73 4.92
C TYR A 67 -18.28 10.21 3.91
N GLN A 68 -17.21 10.82 4.43
CA GLN A 68 -16.12 11.33 3.61
C GLN A 68 -14.83 10.54 3.82
N LEU A 69 -14.14 10.26 2.72
CA LEU A 69 -12.81 9.64 2.70
C LEU A 69 -11.92 10.38 1.73
N SER A 70 -10.71 10.73 2.18
CA SER A 70 -9.65 11.19 1.29
C SER A 70 -9.20 10.09 0.34
N ARG A 71 -8.61 10.49 -0.78
CA ARG A 71 -7.94 9.58 -1.73
C ARG A 71 -7.06 8.55 -1.00
N HIS A 72 -7.20 7.28 -1.39
CA HIS A 72 -6.57 6.09 -0.82
C HIS A 72 -6.90 5.81 0.66
N GLY A 73 -7.98 6.40 1.20
CA GLY A 73 -8.41 6.21 2.57
C GLY A 73 -7.48 6.90 3.57
N PHE A 74 -7.41 6.33 4.78
CA PHE A 74 -6.76 6.94 5.94
C PHE A 74 -5.63 6.08 6.54
N ALA A 75 -5.53 4.79 6.23
CA ALA A 75 -4.63 3.88 6.98
C ALA A 75 -3.17 4.35 7.00
N ARG A 76 -2.64 4.83 5.86
CA ARG A 76 -1.27 5.40 5.75
C ARG A 76 -0.98 6.59 6.68
N ASP A 77 -2.03 7.26 7.16
CA ASP A 77 -1.91 8.48 7.98
C ASP A 77 -2.08 8.13 9.49
N MET A 78 -2.29 6.85 9.84
CA MET A 78 -2.48 6.34 11.20
C MET A 78 -1.23 5.64 11.74
N GLU A 79 -1.02 5.65 13.06
CA GLU A 79 0.02 4.83 13.70
C GLU A 79 -0.50 3.39 13.91
N PHE A 80 0.25 2.39 13.45
CA PHE A 80 -0.02 0.99 13.72
C PHE A 80 0.75 0.51 14.95
N GLN A 81 0.14 -0.37 15.74
CA GLN A 81 0.84 -1.06 16.82
C GLN A 81 1.60 -2.28 16.28
N LEU A 82 2.86 -2.44 16.69
CA LEU A 82 3.60 -3.69 16.51
C LEU A 82 3.06 -4.75 17.50
N ILE A 83 2.39 -5.78 17.00
CA ILE A 83 1.75 -6.82 17.82
C ILE A 83 2.52 -8.14 17.84
N ASP A 84 3.43 -8.35 16.89
CA ASP A 84 4.36 -9.48 16.87
C ASP A 84 5.64 -9.11 16.13
N LYS A 85 6.77 -9.67 16.56
CA LYS A 85 8.09 -9.44 15.95
C LYS A 85 9.02 -10.62 16.20
N SER A 86 9.70 -11.06 15.15
CA SER A 86 10.86 -11.94 15.20
C SER A 86 12.10 -11.24 14.61
N GLU A 87 13.12 -12.01 14.24
CA GLU A 87 14.27 -11.50 13.50
C GLU A 87 13.88 -11.12 12.05
N ASN A 88 13.13 -11.98 11.37
CA ASN A 88 12.80 -11.86 9.95
C ASN A 88 11.31 -11.55 9.68
N SER A 89 10.49 -11.34 10.72
CA SER A 89 9.08 -10.99 10.55
C SER A 89 8.59 -9.92 11.54
N ALA A 90 7.57 -9.18 11.14
CA ALA A 90 6.88 -8.21 11.98
C ALA A 90 5.40 -8.10 11.60
N VAL A 91 4.52 -7.99 12.58
CA VAL A 91 3.08 -7.81 12.39
C VAL A 91 2.64 -6.49 13.02
N PHE A 92 2.03 -5.64 12.20
CA PHE A 92 1.49 -4.34 12.58
C PHE A 92 -0.03 -4.40 12.55
N SER A 93 -0.70 -3.80 13.54
CA SER A 93 -2.17 -3.78 13.65
C SER A 93 -2.70 -2.36 13.80
N LEU A 94 -3.72 -2.03 13.00
CA LEU A 94 -4.57 -0.85 13.13
C LEU A 94 -5.99 -1.30 13.43
N GLN A 95 -6.47 -0.98 14.62
CA GLN A 95 -7.85 -1.22 15.02
C GLN A 95 -8.67 0.05 14.79
N SER A 96 -9.96 -0.09 14.47
CA SER A 96 -10.86 1.06 14.41
C SER A 96 -10.93 1.77 15.76
N ASN A 97 -11.06 3.09 15.70
CA ASN A 97 -11.18 3.96 16.85
C ASN A 97 -12.23 5.06 16.59
N ALA A 98 -12.42 5.95 17.56
CA ALA A 98 -13.41 7.02 17.43
C ALA A 98 -13.19 7.95 16.22
N GLU A 99 -11.95 8.13 15.75
CA GLU A 99 -11.65 8.92 14.55
C GLU A 99 -11.99 8.16 13.27
N THR A 100 -11.58 6.89 13.16
CA THR A 100 -11.85 6.09 11.96
C THR A 100 -13.34 5.85 11.80
N LEU A 101 -14.08 5.62 12.89
CA LEU A 101 -15.53 5.37 12.87
C LEU A 101 -16.36 6.57 12.39
N GLN A 102 -15.81 7.79 12.48
CA GLN A 102 -16.46 8.98 11.88
C GLN A 102 -16.38 8.98 10.35
N LYS A 103 -15.34 8.36 9.78
CA LYS A 103 -15.05 8.33 8.34
C LYS A 103 -15.50 7.02 7.68
N TYR A 104 -15.43 5.92 8.43
CA TYR A 104 -15.71 4.55 8.01
C TYR A 104 -16.37 3.79 9.17
N PRO A 105 -17.71 3.71 9.21
CA PRO A 105 -18.50 3.34 10.39
C PRO A 105 -18.56 1.83 10.60
N PHE A 106 -17.40 1.16 10.55
CA PHE A 106 -17.27 -0.27 10.71
C PHE A 106 -16.17 -0.57 11.71
N ASP A 107 -16.45 -1.50 12.62
CA ASP A 107 -15.44 -2.02 13.55
C ASP A 107 -14.53 -3.00 12.79
N PHE A 108 -13.23 -2.72 12.76
CA PHE A 108 -12.25 -3.49 12.01
C PHE A 108 -10.91 -3.61 12.72
N GLU A 109 -10.15 -4.59 12.29
CA GLU A 109 -8.70 -4.63 12.49
C GLU A 109 -8.01 -4.92 11.16
N LEU A 110 -7.04 -4.08 10.80
CA LEU A 110 -6.17 -4.26 9.66
C LEU A 110 -4.79 -4.65 10.16
N GLN A 111 -4.31 -5.83 9.77
CA GLN A 111 -2.95 -6.28 10.04
C GLN A 111 -2.09 -6.28 8.78
N LEU A 112 -0.89 -5.72 8.88
CA LEU A 112 0.17 -5.78 7.87
C LEU A 112 1.29 -6.68 8.38
N ILE A 113 1.57 -7.75 7.65
CA ILE A 113 2.49 -8.82 8.04
C ILE A 113 3.66 -8.81 7.07
N TYR A 114 4.85 -8.47 7.57
CA TYR A 114 6.11 -8.47 6.83
C TYR A 114 6.87 -9.74 7.16
N THR A 115 7.38 -10.44 6.15
CA THR A 115 8.20 -11.65 6.34
C THR A 115 9.31 -11.71 5.31
N LEU A 116 10.55 -11.85 5.78
CA LEU A 116 11.74 -12.04 4.96
C LEU A 116 12.14 -13.51 4.90
N GLU A 117 12.22 -14.04 3.70
CA GLU A 117 12.66 -15.40 3.38
C GLU A 117 13.67 -15.31 2.24
N GLU A 118 14.92 -15.68 2.49
CA GLU A 118 16.03 -15.52 1.53
C GLU A 118 16.07 -14.09 0.94
N LYS A 119 15.91 -13.94 -0.38
CA LYS A 119 15.88 -12.64 -1.09
C LYS A 119 14.47 -12.14 -1.37
N LYS A 120 13.47 -12.61 -0.63
CA LYS A 120 12.05 -12.27 -0.81
C LYS A 120 11.51 -11.57 0.42
N LEU A 121 10.84 -10.44 0.21
CA LEU A 121 9.93 -9.84 1.18
C LEU A 121 8.49 -10.19 0.80
N THR A 122 7.77 -10.86 1.69
CA THR A 122 6.32 -11.06 1.58
C THR A 122 5.62 -10.02 2.45
N ILE A 123 4.63 -9.34 1.87
CA ILE A 123 3.73 -8.43 2.58
C ILE A 123 2.32 -9.02 2.48
N ALA A 124 1.77 -9.50 3.60
CA ALA A 124 0.41 -9.98 3.66
C ALA A 124 -0.49 -8.98 4.39
N TYR A 125 -1.72 -8.86 3.91
CA TYR A 125 -2.75 -8.00 4.49
C TYR A 125 -3.88 -8.85 5.03
N LYS A 126 -4.24 -8.64 6.30
CA LYS A 126 -5.36 -9.34 6.93
C LYS A 126 -6.35 -8.32 7.47
N VAL A 127 -7.56 -8.32 6.90
CA VAL A 127 -8.67 -7.47 7.36
C VAL A 127 -9.63 -8.35 8.16
N ILE A 128 -9.85 -7.98 9.42
CA ILE A 128 -10.72 -8.66 10.35
C ILE A 128 -11.93 -7.75 10.57
N ASN A 129 -13.11 -8.23 10.20
CA ASN A 129 -14.37 -7.57 10.55
C ASN A 129 -14.71 -7.89 12.01
N LYS A 130 -14.79 -6.87 12.86
CA LYS A 130 -15.13 -7.01 14.29
C LYS A 130 -16.59 -6.67 14.59
N GLY A 131 -17.33 -6.16 13.61
CA GLY A 131 -18.75 -5.84 13.74
C GLY A 131 -19.68 -6.94 13.22
N ASP A 132 -20.99 -6.69 13.37
CA ASP A 132 -22.04 -7.64 13.00
C ASP A 132 -22.51 -7.53 11.54
N SER A 133 -22.07 -6.49 10.82
CA SER A 133 -22.43 -6.23 9.42
C SER A 133 -21.30 -6.54 8.47
N LYS A 134 -21.62 -6.88 7.21
CA LYS A 134 -20.61 -6.96 6.14
C LYS A 134 -19.92 -5.61 5.97
N ILE A 135 -18.60 -5.63 5.76
CA ILE A 135 -17.79 -4.42 5.56
C ILE A 135 -17.37 -4.29 4.10
N PRO A 136 -17.61 -3.15 3.43
CA PRO A 136 -17.11 -2.89 2.09
C PRO A 136 -15.73 -2.23 2.13
N PHE A 137 -14.71 -2.88 1.58
CA PHE A 137 -13.37 -2.28 1.51
C PHE A 137 -12.64 -2.65 0.22
N SER A 138 -11.69 -1.81 -0.15
CA SER A 138 -10.59 -2.13 -1.04
C SER A 138 -9.28 -2.01 -0.27
N ILE A 139 -8.28 -2.80 -0.67
CA ILE A 139 -6.94 -2.73 -0.10
C ILE A 139 -5.90 -2.72 -1.22
N GLY A 140 -4.85 -1.93 -1.05
CA GLY A 140 -3.78 -1.83 -2.03
C GLY A 140 -2.45 -1.43 -1.40
N ALA A 141 -1.38 -1.71 -2.15
CA ALA A 141 -0.02 -1.27 -1.86
C ALA A 141 0.37 -0.20 -2.89
N HIS A 142 1.32 0.66 -2.53
CA HIS A 142 1.83 1.69 -3.45
C HIS A 142 3.35 1.86 -3.36
N PRO A 143 4.16 0.78 -3.51
CA PRO A 143 5.61 0.89 -3.45
C PRO A 143 6.16 1.70 -4.65
N ALA A 144 7.08 2.62 -4.39
CA ALA A 144 7.99 3.09 -5.43
C ALA A 144 9.34 2.39 -5.28
N ILE A 145 9.86 1.90 -6.40
CA ILE A 145 11.09 1.12 -6.48
C ILE A 145 12.22 2.04 -6.90
N SER A 146 13.36 1.93 -6.22
CA SER A 146 14.57 2.65 -6.60
C SER A 146 15.24 1.97 -7.80
N LEU A 147 15.56 2.77 -8.83
CA LEU A 147 16.26 2.30 -10.03
C LEU A 147 17.68 2.87 -10.02
N PRO A 148 18.73 2.02 -9.97
CA PRO A 148 20.12 2.50 -9.90
C PRO A 148 20.68 3.05 -11.21
N GLY A 149 19.90 3.08 -12.30
CA GLY A 149 20.34 3.57 -13.60
C GLY A 149 19.22 4.29 -14.33
N ASP A 150 19.48 4.68 -15.57
CA ASP A 150 18.53 5.47 -16.37
C ASP A 150 17.20 4.71 -16.58
N PHE A 151 16.09 5.41 -16.40
CA PHE A 151 14.74 4.85 -16.43
C PHE A 151 14.43 4.12 -17.75
N GLU A 152 14.98 4.63 -18.86
CA GLU A 152 14.84 4.09 -20.21
C GLU A 152 15.41 2.68 -20.38
N ASN A 153 16.28 2.24 -19.45
CA ASN A 153 16.86 0.90 -19.45
C ASN A 153 16.00 -0.13 -18.69
N TYR A 154 14.84 0.27 -18.16
CA TYR A 154 13.93 -0.60 -17.42
C TYR A 154 12.60 -0.77 -18.15
N SER A 155 12.00 -1.94 -17.96
CA SER A 155 10.66 -2.26 -18.45
C SER A 155 9.90 -3.08 -17.41
N PHE A 156 8.57 -3.09 -17.51
CA PHE A 156 7.74 -4.09 -16.84
C PHE A 156 7.49 -5.24 -17.81
N GLN A 157 7.86 -6.44 -17.38
CA GLN A 157 7.53 -7.68 -18.08
C GLN A 157 6.44 -8.40 -17.29
N PHE A 158 5.37 -8.79 -17.98
CA PHE A 158 4.27 -9.54 -17.40
C PHE A 158 4.43 -11.03 -17.72
N GLU A 159 4.03 -11.90 -16.79
CA GLU A 159 4.19 -13.35 -16.95
C GLU A 159 3.37 -13.93 -18.12
N LYS A 160 2.32 -13.21 -18.55
CA LYS A 160 1.43 -13.59 -19.65
C LYS A 160 1.39 -12.50 -20.69
N GLU A 161 1.35 -12.94 -21.94
CA GLU A 161 1.08 -12.08 -23.07
C GLU A 161 -0.39 -11.62 -23.06
N GLY A 162 -0.63 -10.37 -23.47
CA GLY A 162 -1.99 -9.86 -23.59
C GLY A 162 -2.04 -8.39 -23.97
N VAL A 163 -3.20 -7.97 -24.48
CA VAL A 163 -3.46 -6.56 -24.77
C VAL A 163 -3.61 -5.81 -23.46
N LEU A 164 -2.65 -4.93 -23.16
CA LEU A 164 -2.66 -4.09 -21.97
C LEU A 164 -3.61 -2.90 -22.18
N LYS A 165 -4.88 -3.10 -21.82
CA LYS A 165 -5.91 -2.05 -21.87
C LYS A 165 -6.02 -1.34 -20.51
N TYR A 166 -5.95 -0.02 -20.51
CA TYR A 166 -6.15 0.79 -19.30
C TYR A 166 -7.24 1.85 -19.49
N ASN A 167 -7.86 2.26 -18.38
CA ASN A 167 -8.82 3.36 -18.36
C ASN A 167 -8.08 4.67 -18.10
N LEU A 168 -8.49 5.74 -18.78
CA LEU A 168 -8.00 7.08 -18.49
C LEU A 168 -8.62 7.62 -17.22
N LEU A 169 -7.86 8.45 -16.51
CA LEU A 169 -8.38 9.19 -15.36
C LEU A 169 -8.91 10.55 -15.80
N GLU A 170 -10.09 10.92 -15.29
CA GLU A 170 -10.67 12.25 -15.41
C GLU A 170 -10.98 12.75 -13.99
N ASN A 171 -10.35 13.85 -13.57
CA ASN A 171 -10.46 14.38 -12.20
C ASN A 171 -10.18 13.32 -11.11
N ASP A 172 -9.10 12.54 -11.27
CA ASP A 172 -8.71 11.41 -10.39
C ASP A 172 -9.73 10.24 -10.32
N LEU A 173 -10.75 10.22 -11.18
CA LEU A 173 -11.72 9.13 -11.28
C LEU A 173 -11.49 8.31 -12.56
N ILE A 174 -11.79 7.02 -12.50
CA ILE A 174 -11.80 6.16 -13.69
C ILE A 174 -12.87 6.67 -14.65
N SER A 175 -12.49 6.99 -15.88
CA SER A 175 -13.40 7.36 -16.95
C SER A 175 -13.83 6.14 -17.77
N ASP A 176 -14.85 6.32 -18.61
CA ASP A 176 -15.28 5.30 -19.59
C ASP A 176 -14.36 5.23 -20.83
N LYS A 177 -13.33 6.08 -20.89
CA LYS A 177 -12.35 6.10 -21.99
C LYS A 177 -11.22 5.14 -21.70
N THR A 178 -10.85 4.37 -22.72
CA THR A 178 -9.80 3.36 -22.61
C THR A 178 -8.79 3.50 -23.71
N GLU A 179 -7.53 3.23 -23.38
CA GLU A 179 -6.42 3.15 -24.32
C GLU A 179 -5.75 1.78 -24.24
N ILE A 180 -5.00 1.44 -25.28
CA ILE A 180 -4.17 0.24 -25.34
C ILE A 180 -2.72 0.71 -25.22
N LEU A 181 -1.99 0.14 -24.27
CA LEU A 181 -0.57 0.36 -24.12
C LEU A 181 0.18 -0.47 -25.18
N GLU A 182 0.92 0.20 -26.06
CA GLU A 182 1.79 -0.46 -27.03
C GLU A 182 2.97 -1.14 -26.32
N THR A 183 3.16 -2.43 -26.59
CA THR A 183 4.26 -3.24 -26.03
C THR A 183 5.28 -3.53 -27.13
N LYS A 184 6.58 -3.36 -26.84
CA LYS A 184 7.64 -3.59 -27.83
C LYS A 184 8.08 -5.05 -27.91
N ASP A 185 8.08 -5.76 -26.79
CA ASP A 185 8.33 -7.20 -26.62
C ASP A 185 7.75 -7.58 -25.24
N ASN A 186 7.17 -8.77 -25.06
CA ASN A 186 6.65 -9.21 -23.74
C ASN A 186 7.80 -9.45 -22.75
#